data_AF-A0A9Q3FQH9-F1
#
_entry.id   AF-A0A9Q3FQH9-F1
#
_cell.length_a   1.000
_cell.length_b   1.000
_cell.length_c   1.000
_cell.angle_alpha   90.00
_cell.angle_beta   90.00
_cell.angle_gamma   90.00
#
_symmetry.space_group_name_H-M   'P 1'
#
loop_
_entity.id
_entity.type
_entity.pdbx_description
1 polymer ?
#
loop_
_entity_poly.entity_id
_entity_poly.type
_entity_poly.pdbx_seq_one_letter_code
_entity_poly.pdbx_strand_id
1 'polypeptide(L)'
;MSNYDSSVYWNNNHGMIIWLHVDNGVVFAKNKADLDNVKCSLCDKFAMKWDNNLMHIMGIKVMCDNKGFELNQTHLIHSIISKYWDNQSSAAAPLPTKLNLRSLTDGDAILRQSDFILCVGALSYVATGTHPDIGFSVNLLARHSKHPGKEQWLCLQHLLGYLDQTSTHVLCIKPKSSEHLVTVASSSCHAEFMALGIAARHSQWIQNLVDEILGCFLTIDMKCDNASCMKITTDCSSNKRSRHLDREFFISNQLLHKGLATLSWVCSADMLADIFTKSLGPRPHAIITDKLLNA
;
A
#
# COMPACT_ATOMS: atom_id res chain seq x y z
N MET A 1 17.89 6.47 18.02
CA MET A 1 16.44 6.59 17.71
C MET A 1 16.34 7.26 16.36
N SER A 2 15.39 6.87 15.51
CA SER A 2 15.22 7.53 14.21
C SER A 2 14.69 8.97 14.40
N ASN A 3 15.17 9.90 13.59
CA ASN A 3 14.66 11.27 13.56
C ASN A 3 13.29 11.36 12.85
N TYR A 4 12.83 10.28 12.21
CA TYR A 4 11.65 10.25 11.34
C TYR A 4 10.55 9.29 11.80
N ASP A 5 10.86 8.29 12.65
CA ASP A 5 9.88 7.40 13.28
C ASP A 5 10.28 7.11 14.74
N SER A 6 9.44 7.52 15.70
CA SER A 6 9.63 7.26 17.13
C SER A 6 9.60 5.79 17.52
N SER A 7 9.05 4.94 16.65
CA SER A 7 8.92 3.49 16.82
C SER A 7 10.20 2.74 16.46
N VAL A 8 11.14 3.39 15.77
CA VAL A 8 12.39 2.81 15.25
C VAL A 8 13.60 3.27 16.04
N TYR A 9 14.31 2.31 16.62
CA TYR A 9 15.61 2.46 17.25
C TYR A 9 16.64 1.76 16.37
N TRP A 10 17.84 2.34 16.27
CA TRP A 10 18.90 1.80 15.42
C TRP A 10 20.28 2.14 16.01
N ASN A 11 21.27 1.32 15.68
CA ASN A 11 22.67 1.47 16.09
C ASN A 11 23.60 1.05 14.93
N ASN A 12 24.24 2.03 14.29
CA ASN A 12 25.13 1.84 13.15
C ASN A 12 26.35 0.97 13.46
N ASN A 13 26.94 1.11 14.65
CA ASN A 13 28.17 0.41 15.01
C ASN A 13 27.97 -1.12 15.05
N HIS A 14 26.73 -1.59 15.25
CA HIS A 14 26.38 -3.01 15.31
C HIS A 14 25.46 -3.45 14.15
N GLY A 15 25.11 -2.53 13.23
CA GLY A 15 24.15 -2.82 12.15
C GLY A 15 22.82 -3.35 12.68
N MET A 16 22.26 -2.69 13.69
CA MET A 16 21.12 -3.18 14.47
C MET A 16 19.94 -2.22 14.38
N ILE A 17 18.73 -2.77 14.20
CA ILE A 17 17.46 -2.06 14.09
C ILE A 17 16.43 -2.76 14.99
N ILE A 18 15.74 -1.99 15.83
CA ILE A 18 14.67 -2.44 16.71
C ILE A 18 13.43 -1.60 16.38
N TRP A 19 12.36 -2.26 15.92
CA TRP A 19 11.05 -1.64 15.73
C TRP A 19 10.10 -2.14 16.83
N LEU A 20 9.37 -1.22 17.49
CA LEU A 20 8.42 -1.54 18.55
C LEU A 20 7.07 -0.90 18.24
N HIS A 21 5.99 -1.67 18.34
CA HIS A 21 4.62 -1.21 18.17
C HIS A 21 3.70 -1.84 19.22
N VAL A 22 3.36 -1.03 20.23
CA VAL A 22 2.56 -1.42 21.40
C VAL A 22 3.17 -2.66 22.08
N ASP A 23 2.51 -3.82 22.05
CA ASP A 23 2.96 -5.05 22.69
C ASP A 23 3.87 -5.93 21.80
N ASN A 24 4.04 -5.56 20.53
CA ASN A 24 4.82 -6.33 19.55
C ASN A 24 6.10 -5.58 19.15
N GLY A 25 7.09 -6.33 18.70
CA GLY A 25 8.34 -5.74 18.21
C GLY A 25 9.12 -6.70 17.33
N VAL A 26 10.03 -6.13 16.54
CA VAL A 26 10.93 -6.88 15.65
C VAL A 26 12.35 -6.35 15.84
N VAL A 27 13.31 -7.26 16.03
CA VAL A 27 14.72 -6.94 16.20
C VAL A 27 15.53 -7.56 15.07
N PHE A 28 16.24 -6.72 14.33
CA PHE A 28 17.21 -7.09 13.32
C PHE A 28 18.62 -6.72 13.81
N ALA A 29 19.59 -7.60 13.63
CA ALA A 29 20.99 -7.32 13.89
C ALA A 29 21.88 -8.02 12.87
N LYS A 30 23.00 -7.40 12.52
CA LYS A 30 23.97 -7.96 11.56
C LYS A 30 24.61 -9.25 12.06
N ASN A 31 24.83 -9.39 13.37
CA ASN A 31 25.41 -10.58 13.97
C ASN A 31 24.46 -11.18 15.02
N LYS A 32 24.47 -12.51 15.13
CA LYS A 32 23.68 -13.23 16.14
C LYS A 32 24.04 -12.85 17.58
N ALA A 33 25.31 -12.59 17.87
CA ALA A 33 25.76 -12.20 19.20
C ALA A 33 25.13 -10.88 19.68
N ASP A 34 24.98 -9.89 18.79
CA ASP A 34 24.31 -8.63 19.10
C ASP A 34 22.81 -8.84 19.38
N LEU A 35 22.18 -9.74 18.62
CA LEU A 35 20.78 -10.13 18.81
C LEU A 35 20.54 -10.86 20.14
N ASP A 36 21.43 -11.80 20.50
CA ASP A 36 21.39 -12.52 21.78
C ASP A 36 21.65 -11.57 22.98
N ASN A 37 22.57 -10.60 22.84
CA ASN A 37 22.82 -9.57 23.86
C ASN A 37 21.60 -8.67 24.11
N VAL A 38 20.91 -8.24 23.04
CA VAL A 38 19.67 -7.46 23.15
C VAL A 38 18.54 -8.29 23.73
N LYS A 39 18.40 -9.55 23.32
CA LYS A 39 17.44 -10.50 23.87
C LYS A 39 17.58 -10.63 25.38
N CYS A 40 18.79 -10.90 25.89
CA CYS A 40 19.03 -10.94 27.34
C CYS A 40 18.67 -9.61 28.01
N SER A 41 19.20 -8.49 27.51
CA SER A 41 18.96 -7.15 28.05
C SER A 41 17.48 -6.73 28.11
N LEU A 42 16.66 -7.27 27.19
CA LEU A 42 15.22 -7.02 27.12
C LEU A 42 14.43 -8.00 28.00
N CYS A 43 14.74 -9.29 27.97
CA CYS A 43 14.12 -10.29 28.85
C CYS A 43 14.40 -10.03 30.34
N ASP A 44 15.58 -9.48 30.68
CA ASP A 44 15.93 -9.09 32.05
C ASP A 44 15.08 -7.92 32.58
N LYS A 45 14.54 -7.08 31.68
CA LYS A 45 13.78 -5.87 32.01
C LYS A 45 12.27 -6.01 31.81
N PHE A 46 11.84 -6.91 30.93
CA PHE A 46 10.44 -7.08 30.55
C PHE A 46 10.09 -8.56 30.41
N ALA A 47 8.95 -8.96 30.97
CA ALA A 47 8.40 -10.30 30.76
C ALA A 47 7.88 -10.42 29.31
N MET A 48 8.68 -11.01 28.43
CA MET A 48 8.38 -11.12 27.00
C MET A 48 8.57 -12.53 26.44
N LYS A 49 7.93 -12.80 25.30
CA LYS A 49 8.17 -13.99 24.48
C LYS A 49 9.09 -13.60 23.33
N TRP A 50 10.17 -14.34 23.16
CA TRP A 50 11.13 -14.13 22.08
C TRP A 50 11.08 -15.30 21.10
N ASP A 51 10.63 -15.05 19.87
CA ASP A 51 10.80 -15.98 18.75
C ASP A 51 12.07 -15.61 17.97
N ASN A 52 12.84 -16.62 17.55
CA ASN A 52 13.99 -16.42 16.69
C ASN A 52 13.61 -16.41 15.20
N ASN A 53 12.40 -16.86 14.85
CA ASN A 53 11.89 -16.93 13.48
C ASN A 53 10.76 -15.91 13.30
N LEU A 54 10.95 -14.94 12.40
CA LEU A 54 9.95 -13.91 12.09
C LEU A 54 8.85 -14.45 11.17
N MET A 55 8.08 -15.44 11.65
CA MET A 55 7.00 -16.09 10.88
C MET A 55 5.71 -15.29 10.85
N HIS A 56 5.47 -14.44 11.85
CA HIS A 56 4.26 -13.65 11.99
C HIS A 56 4.55 -12.25 12.56
N ILE A 57 3.94 -11.23 11.97
CA ILE A 57 3.95 -9.84 12.45
C ILE A 57 2.50 -9.35 12.51
N MET A 58 2.00 -9.03 13.70
CA MET A 58 0.61 -8.55 13.92
C MET A 58 -0.51 -9.44 13.34
N GLY A 59 -0.24 -10.71 13.04
CA GLY A 59 -1.20 -11.62 12.39
C GLY A 59 -1.06 -11.72 10.86
N ILE A 60 -0.18 -10.93 10.24
CA ILE A 60 0.32 -11.19 8.89
C ILE A 60 1.35 -12.32 8.99
N LYS A 61 1.23 -13.37 8.17
CA LYS A 61 2.27 -14.38 8.03
C LYS A 61 3.34 -13.85 7.09
N VAL A 62 4.59 -13.93 7.52
CA VAL A 62 5.77 -13.48 6.78
C VAL A 62 6.61 -14.69 6.44
N MET A 63 6.96 -14.83 5.17
CA MET A 63 7.97 -15.78 4.70
C MET A 63 9.11 -14.99 4.06
N CYS A 64 10.36 -15.33 4.38
CA CYS A 64 11.53 -14.63 3.87
C CYS A 64 12.39 -15.62 3.08
N ASP A 65 12.82 -15.22 1.88
CA ASP A 65 13.78 -15.95 1.07
C ASP A 65 14.95 -15.04 0.66
N ASN A 66 15.88 -15.54 -0.16
CA ASN A 66 17.03 -14.77 -0.63
C ASN A 66 16.66 -13.68 -1.68
N LYS A 67 15.38 -13.51 -2.02
CA LYS A 67 14.86 -12.61 -3.06
C LYS A 67 13.90 -11.57 -2.50
N GLY A 68 13.34 -11.77 -1.30
CA GLY A 68 12.50 -10.80 -0.60
C GLY A 68 11.62 -11.43 0.49
N PHE A 69 10.45 -10.82 0.68
CA PHE A 69 9.43 -11.24 1.63
C PHE A 69 8.13 -11.59 0.90
N GLU A 70 7.42 -12.60 1.38
CA GLU A 70 6.06 -12.92 0.98
C GLU A 70 5.14 -12.75 2.20
N LEU A 71 4.11 -11.92 2.06
CA LEU A 71 3.14 -11.62 3.11
C LEU A 71 1.78 -12.25 2.76
N ASN A 72 1.17 -12.98 3.69
CA ASN A 72 -0.20 -13.50 3.51
C ASN A 72 -1.04 -13.46 4.78
N GLN A 73 -2.36 -13.40 4.58
CA GLN A 73 -3.38 -13.39 5.63
C GLN A 73 -4.48 -14.43 5.38
N THR A 74 -4.16 -15.53 4.67
CA THR A 74 -5.11 -16.58 4.26
C THR A 74 -6.02 -17.09 5.38
N HIS A 75 -5.49 -17.26 6.61
CA HIS A 75 -6.33 -17.68 7.75
C HIS A 75 -7.38 -16.62 8.14
N LEU A 76 -7.01 -15.33 8.16
CA LEU A 76 -7.95 -14.23 8.40
C LEU A 76 -8.98 -14.15 7.26
N ILE A 77 -8.54 -14.26 6.01
CA ILE A 77 -9.43 -14.24 4.83
C ILE A 77 -10.48 -15.36 4.93
N HIS A 78 -10.08 -16.61 5.17
CA HIS A 78 -11.05 -17.70 5.38
C HIS A 78 -11.97 -17.47 6.59
N SER A 79 -11.50 -16.84 7.67
CA SER A 79 -12.35 -16.50 8.82
C SER A 79 -13.39 -15.41 8.51
N ILE A 80 -13.07 -14.46 7.62
CA ILE A 80 -14.01 -13.43 7.14
C ILE A 80 -15.02 -14.09 6.20
N ILE A 81 -14.56 -14.87 5.23
CA ILE A 81 -15.38 -15.55 4.22
C ILE A 81 -16.37 -16.50 4.91
N SER A 82 -15.89 -17.43 5.74
CA SER A 82 -16.76 -18.40 6.44
C SER A 82 -17.79 -17.78 7.38
N LYS A 83 -17.59 -16.51 7.81
CA LYS A 83 -18.52 -15.79 8.68
C LYS A 83 -19.53 -14.92 7.92
N TYR A 84 -19.12 -14.29 6.81
CA TYR A 84 -19.91 -13.23 6.17
C TYR A 84 -20.30 -13.51 4.71
N TRP A 85 -19.67 -14.46 4.02
CA TRP A 85 -20.00 -14.81 2.65
C TRP A 85 -21.15 -15.82 2.58
N ASP A 86 -22.02 -15.70 1.58
CA ASP A 86 -23.15 -16.62 1.34
C ASP A 86 -22.84 -17.76 0.35
N ASN A 87 -21.61 -17.83 -0.15
CA ASN A 87 -21.13 -18.77 -1.18
C ASN A 87 -21.88 -18.68 -2.53
N GLN A 88 -22.64 -17.62 -2.81
CA GLN A 88 -23.48 -17.53 -4.04
C GLN A 88 -22.82 -16.78 -5.19
N SER A 89 -21.75 -16.01 -4.94
CA SER A 89 -21.15 -15.11 -5.93
C SER A 89 -19.70 -15.47 -6.25
N SER A 90 -19.39 -15.89 -7.48
CA SER A 90 -18.01 -15.91 -7.98
C SER A 90 -17.74 -14.64 -8.79
N ALA A 91 -16.63 -13.97 -8.51
CA ALA A 91 -16.23 -12.71 -9.13
C ALA A 91 -14.77 -12.75 -9.59
N ALA A 92 -14.49 -12.24 -10.79
CA ALA A 92 -13.13 -12.14 -11.35
C ALA A 92 -12.48 -10.76 -11.14
N ALA A 93 -13.18 -9.84 -10.46
CA ALA A 93 -12.69 -8.52 -10.10
C ALA A 93 -13.30 -8.09 -8.74
N PRO A 94 -12.65 -7.18 -7.99
CA PRO A 94 -13.16 -6.73 -6.69
C PRO A 94 -14.52 -6.01 -6.70
N LEU A 95 -14.97 -5.50 -7.85
CA LEU A 95 -16.24 -4.78 -8.02
C LEU A 95 -16.96 -5.18 -9.32
N PRO A 96 -18.31 -5.14 -9.36
CA PRO A 96 -19.09 -5.41 -10.57
C PRO A 96 -18.82 -4.41 -11.71
N THR A 97 -18.65 -4.91 -12.94
CA THR A 97 -18.36 -4.10 -14.14
C THR A 97 -19.42 -3.03 -14.46
N LYS A 98 -20.65 -3.18 -13.98
CA LYS A 98 -21.76 -2.24 -14.15
C LYS A 98 -22.18 -1.58 -12.83
N LEU A 99 -21.22 -1.27 -11.97
CA LEU A 99 -21.48 -0.55 -10.71
C LEU A 99 -21.99 0.87 -10.98
N ASN A 100 -23.29 1.11 -10.78
CA ASN A 100 -23.84 2.45 -10.87
C ASN A 100 -23.66 3.18 -9.54
N LEU A 101 -22.51 3.85 -9.37
CA LEU A 101 -22.14 4.61 -8.17
C LEU A 101 -23.20 5.62 -7.69
N ARG A 102 -24.15 6.01 -8.55
CA ARG A 102 -25.24 6.95 -8.23
C ARG A 102 -26.52 6.30 -7.73
N SER A 103 -26.74 5.00 -7.96
CA SER A 103 -27.89 4.28 -7.37
C SER A 103 -27.58 3.69 -5.99
N LEU A 104 -26.37 3.92 -5.47
CA LEU A 104 -25.96 3.66 -4.08
C LEU A 104 -26.53 4.70 -3.09
N THR A 105 -27.69 5.30 -3.40
CA THR A 105 -28.46 6.11 -2.45
C THR A 105 -28.83 5.27 -1.23
N ASP A 106 -28.82 5.88 -0.05
CA ASP A 106 -29.13 5.22 1.22
C ASP A 106 -30.51 4.53 1.15
N GLY A 107 -30.48 3.21 0.92
CA GLY A 107 -31.65 2.35 0.86
C GLY A 107 -32.02 1.83 2.25
N ASP A 108 -33.25 1.33 2.38
CA ASP A 108 -33.82 0.84 3.64
C ASP A 108 -32.81 0.02 4.46
N ALA A 109 -32.67 0.40 5.73
CA ALA A 109 -31.59 -0.07 6.60
C ALA A 109 -31.54 -1.60 6.66
N ILE A 110 -30.40 -2.18 6.25
CA ILE A 110 -30.21 -3.62 6.32
C ILE A 110 -30.20 -4.06 7.79
N LEU A 111 -30.90 -5.17 8.04
CA LEU A 111 -30.94 -5.98 9.27
C LEU A 111 -29.57 -6.42 9.88
N ARG A 112 -28.43 -5.98 9.31
CA ARG A 112 -27.06 -6.42 9.61
C ARG A 112 -26.02 -5.30 9.46
N GLN A 113 -26.36 -4.06 9.82
CA GLN A 113 -25.40 -2.95 9.80
C GLN A 113 -24.09 -3.29 10.54
N SER A 114 -24.17 -3.92 11.71
CA SER A 114 -23.00 -4.31 12.50
C SER A 114 -22.09 -5.29 11.75
N ASP A 115 -22.64 -6.30 11.08
CA ASP A 115 -21.85 -7.25 10.30
C ASP A 115 -21.19 -6.59 9.09
N PHE A 116 -21.88 -5.66 8.42
CA PHE A 116 -21.30 -4.87 7.33
C PHE A 116 -20.09 -4.07 7.81
N ILE A 117 -20.21 -3.34 8.93
CA ILE A 117 -19.11 -2.55 9.50
C ILE A 117 -17.95 -3.45 9.92
N LEU A 118 -18.23 -4.56 10.62
CA LEU A 118 -17.20 -5.49 11.11
C LEU A 118 -16.47 -6.19 9.95
N CYS A 119 -17.21 -6.58 8.90
CA CYS A 119 -16.63 -7.19 7.70
C CYS A 119 -15.76 -6.17 6.93
N VAL A 120 -16.27 -4.96 6.66
CA VAL A 120 -15.51 -3.90 5.98
C VAL A 120 -14.26 -3.49 6.80
N GLY A 121 -14.34 -3.44 8.13
CA GLY A 121 -13.20 -3.19 9.00
C GLY A 121 -12.13 -4.28 8.92
N ALA A 122 -12.54 -5.55 8.97
CA ALA A 122 -11.62 -6.69 8.81
C ALA A 122 -10.99 -6.73 7.41
N LEU A 123 -11.77 -6.44 6.36
CA LEU A 123 -11.29 -6.30 4.99
C LEU A 123 -10.35 -5.11 4.81
N SER A 124 -10.52 -4.01 5.56
CA SER A 124 -9.58 -2.89 5.55
C SER A 124 -8.21 -3.30 6.08
N TYR A 125 -8.16 -4.17 7.09
CA TYR A 125 -6.90 -4.70 7.59
C TYR A 125 -6.23 -5.63 6.57
N VAL A 126 -7.00 -6.50 5.92
CA VAL A 126 -6.52 -7.36 4.81
C VAL A 126 -6.03 -6.51 3.62
N ALA A 127 -6.72 -5.42 3.29
CA ALA A 127 -6.38 -4.53 2.19
C ALA A 127 -5.05 -3.79 2.41
N THR A 128 -4.81 -3.31 3.64
CA THR A 128 -3.55 -2.66 4.01
C THR A 128 -2.41 -3.67 4.20
N GLY A 129 -2.72 -4.90 4.64
CA GLY A 129 -1.73 -5.93 4.94
C GLY A 129 -1.22 -6.68 3.70
N THR A 130 -2.10 -7.35 2.95
CA THR A 130 -1.68 -8.30 1.90
C THR A 130 -2.51 -8.32 0.62
N HIS A 131 -3.63 -7.60 0.55
CA HIS A 131 -4.45 -7.46 -0.68
C HIS A 131 -4.68 -5.98 -1.05
N PRO A 132 -3.65 -5.24 -1.49
CA PRO A 132 -3.82 -3.83 -1.85
C PRO A 132 -4.77 -3.64 -3.05
N ASP A 133 -4.99 -4.67 -3.87
CA ASP A 133 -5.94 -4.75 -4.98
C ASP A 133 -7.41 -4.52 -4.57
N ILE A 134 -7.83 -4.99 -3.39
CA ILE A 134 -9.19 -4.73 -2.88
C ILE A 134 -9.33 -3.33 -2.24
N GLY A 135 -8.24 -2.59 -2.08
CA GLY A 135 -8.19 -1.36 -1.29
C GLY A 135 -9.18 -0.29 -1.74
N PHE A 136 -9.37 -0.10 -3.05
CA PHE A 136 -10.38 0.82 -3.58
C PHE A 136 -11.80 0.40 -3.21
N SER A 137 -12.13 -0.88 -3.37
CA SER A 137 -13.45 -1.47 -3.10
C SER A 137 -13.85 -1.37 -1.64
N VAL A 138 -12.91 -1.68 -0.74
CA VAL A 138 -13.11 -1.55 0.71
C VAL A 138 -13.32 -0.09 1.10
N ASN A 139 -12.51 0.84 0.60
CA ASN A 139 -12.66 2.27 0.86
C ASN A 139 -13.97 2.86 0.28
N LEU A 140 -14.47 2.29 -0.82
CA LEU A 140 -15.77 2.67 -1.38
C LEU A 140 -16.93 2.19 -0.49
N LEU A 141 -16.89 0.93 -0.05
CA LEU A 141 -17.90 0.35 0.85
C LEU A 141 -17.92 1.01 2.23
N ALA A 142 -16.76 1.38 2.76
CA ALA A 142 -16.60 2.06 4.06
C ALA A 142 -17.36 3.40 4.13
N ARG A 143 -17.58 4.08 3.01
CA ARG A 143 -18.36 5.33 2.96
C ARG A 143 -19.82 5.13 3.38
N HIS A 144 -20.36 3.92 3.21
CA HIS A 144 -21.74 3.57 3.56
C HIS A 144 -21.87 2.87 4.92
N SER A 145 -20.80 2.76 5.71
CA SER A 145 -20.83 2.12 7.05
C SER A 145 -21.91 2.70 7.98
N LYS A 146 -22.30 3.96 7.81
CA LYS A 146 -23.35 4.61 8.61
C LYS A 146 -24.77 4.13 8.27
N HIS A 147 -25.06 3.84 6.99
CA HIS A 147 -26.37 3.41 6.50
C HIS A 147 -26.19 2.48 5.28
N PRO A 148 -25.75 1.22 5.47
CA PRO A 148 -25.55 0.29 4.36
C PRO A 148 -26.91 -0.16 3.81
N GLY A 149 -27.14 0.07 2.52
CA GLY A 149 -28.30 -0.39 1.76
C GLY A 149 -28.03 -1.70 1.01
N LYS A 150 -29.10 -2.31 0.48
CA LYS A 150 -29.08 -3.64 -0.16
C LYS A 150 -27.99 -3.79 -1.23
N GLU A 151 -27.80 -2.77 -2.06
CA GLU A 151 -26.81 -2.77 -3.14
C GLU A 151 -25.37 -2.81 -2.60
N GLN A 152 -25.09 -2.10 -1.49
CA GLN A 152 -23.78 -2.17 -0.83
C GLN A 152 -23.50 -3.55 -0.23
N TRP A 153 -24.51 -4.24 0.30
CA TRP A 153 -24.35 -5.62 0.77
C TRP A 153 -24.08 -6.59 -0.39
N LEU A 154 -24.80 -6.46 -1.51
CA LEU A 154 -24.51 -7.26 -2.71
C LEU A 154 -23.10 -7.00 -3.26
N CYS A 155 -22.62 -5.74 -3.21
CA CYS A 155 -21.24 -5.42 -3.56
C CYS A 155 -20.22 -6.00 -2.58
N LEU A 156 -20.52 -6.05 -1.29
CA LEU A 156 -19.69 -6.72 -0.28
C LEU A 156 -19.64 -8.24 -0.50
N GLN A 157 -20.77 -8.90 -0.79
CA GLN A 157 -20.79 -10.33 -1.14
C GLN A 157 -19.96 -10.61 -2.40
N HIS A 158 -20.09 -9.78 -3.44
CA HIS A 158 -19.27 -9.87 -4.65
C HIS A 158 -17.76 -9.78 -4.35
N LEU A 159 -17.37 -8.85 -3.47
CA LEU A 159 -15.98 -8.68 -3.04
C LEU A 159 -15.46 -9.90 -2.24
N LEU A 160 -16.29 -10.49 -1.37
CA LEU A 160 -15.95 -11.73 -0.66
C LEU A 160 -15.80 -12.91 -1.64
N GLY A 161 -16.65 -12.99 -2.65
CA GLY A 161 -16.57 -13.97 -3.73
C GLY A 161 -15.36 -13.83 -4.66
N TYR A 162 -14.79 -12.63 -4.74
CA TYR A 162 -13.47 -12.41 -5.36
C TYR A 162 -12.36 -12.91 -4.44
N LEU A 163 -12.41 -12.56 -3.15
CA LEU A 163 -11.41 -12.95 -2.15
C LEU A 163 -11.36 -14.45 -1.87
N ASP A 164 -12.43 -15.21 -2.10
CA ASP A 164 -12.39 -16.67 -2.02
C ASP A 164 -11.42 -17.26 -3.07
N GLN A 165 -11.54 -16.80 -4.31
CA GLN A 165 -10.66 -17.19 -5.42
C GLN A 165 -9.22 -16.67 -5.27
N THR A 166 -9.02 -15.53 -4.59
CA THR A 166 -7.69 -14.96 -4.36
C THR A 166 -7.11 -15.24 -2.97
N SER A 167 -7.77 -16.03 -2.12
CA SER A 167 -7.41 -16.29 -0.72
C SER A 167 -5.99 -16.84 -0.48
N THR A 168 -5.41 -17.48 -1.49
CA THR A 168 -4.05 -18.05 -1.49
C THR A 168 -2.99 -17.12 -2.10
N HIS A 169 -3.36 -15.93 -2.60
CA HIS A 169 -2.41 -14.97 -3.13
C HIS A 169 -1.55 -14.39 -2.00
N VAL A 170 -0.32 -14.03 -2.35
CA VAL A 170 0.67 -13.49 -1.41
C VAL A 170 1.20 -12.16 -1.95
N LEU A 171 1.42 -11.19 -1.06
CA LEU A 171 2.06 -9.93 -1.41
C LEU A 171 3.57 -10.10 -1.34
N CYS A 172 4.21 -10.11 -2.51
CA CYS A 172 5.66 -10.21 -2.67
C CYS A 172 6.33 -8.83 -2.52
N ILE A 173 7.04 -8.59 -1.42
CA ILE A 173 7.90 -7.41 -1.23
C ILE A 173 9.34 -7.81 -1.53
N LYS A 174 9.81 -7.52 -2.74
CA LYS A 174 11.21 -7.72 -3.16
C LYS A 174 11.90 -6.36 -3.31
N PRO A 175 13.20 -6.22 -2.98
CA PRO A 175 13.92 -4.96 -3.18
C PRO A 175 13.92 -4.58 -4.66
N LYS A 176 13.21 -3.51 -4.97
CA LYS A 176 13.01 -2.95 -6.31
C LYS A 176 13.15 -1.42 -6.21
N SER A 177 13.72 -0.77 -7.22
CA SER A 177 14.34 0.56 -7.09
C SER A 177 13.39 1.77 -7.07
N SER A 178 12.07 1.56 -6.95
CA SER A 178 10.99 2.57 -6.82
C SER A 178 9.69 1.82 -6.40
N GLU A 179 8.63 2.37 -5.76
CA GLU A 179 7.99 3.70 -5.68
C GLU A 179 7.22 3.86 -4.31
N HIS A 180 6.29 4.85 -4.14
CA HIS A 180 5.15 5.02 -3.17
C HIS A 180 4.89 6.53 -2.80
N LEU A 181 3.83 7.05 -2.14
CA LEU A 181 2.41 6.65 -1.86
C LEU A 181 1.49 7.89 -1.57
N VAL A 182 0.22 7.85 -2.00
CA VAL A 182 -0.69 8.94 -2.50
C VAL A 182 -1.37 9.92 -1.49
N THR A 183 -1.94 11.04 -1.99
CA THR A 183 -2.90 11.98 -1.35
C THR A 183 -4.01 12.40 -2.36
N VAL A 184 -5.18 12.88 -1.89
CA VAL A 184 -6.41 13.10 -2.70
C VAL A 184 -6.40 14.37 -3.56
N ALA A 185 -6.93 14.29 -4.79
CA ALA A 185 -6.84 15.32 -5.83
C ALA A 185 -8.18 15.72 -6.50
N SER A 186 -8.22 16.92 -7.10
CA SER A 186 -9.41 17.59 -7.66
C SER A 186 -9.67 17.44 -9.17
N SER A 187 -8.70 16.92 -9.94
CA SER A 187 -8.84 16.58 -11.36
C SER A 187 -7.86 15.47 -11.75
N SER A 188 -8.03 14.82 -12.90
CA SER A 188 -7.10 13.76 -13.34
C SER A 188 -5.66 14.26 -13.47
N CYS A 189 -5.45 15.41 -14.14
CA CYS A 189 -4.12 16.02 -14.23
C CYS A 189 -3.58 16.43 -12.84
N HIS A 190 -4.42 16.93 -11.94
CA HIS A 190 -4.02 17.25 -10.56
C HIS A 190 -3.71 15.97 -9.74
N ALA A 191 -4.36 14.85 -10.02
CA ALA A 191 -4.09 13.55 -9.38
C ALA A 191 -2.74 12.98 -9.80
N GLU A 192 -2.47 12.92 -11.11
CA GLU A 192 -1.16 12.53 -11.66
C GLU A 192 -0.06 13.46 -11.12
N PHE A 193 -0.32 14.76 -11.02
CA PHE A 193 0.65 15.73 -10.55
C PHE A 193 0.92 15.66 -9.04
N MET A 194 -0.13 15.43 -8.22
CA MET A 194 0.04 15.17 -6.80
C MET A 194 0.76 13.85 -6.55
N ALA A 195 0.41 12.79 -7.28
CA ALA A 195 1.10 11.51 -7.24
C ALA A 195 2.59 11.66 -7.59
N LEU A 196 2.92 12.47 -8.60
CA LEU A 196 4.29 12.76 -9.01
C LEU A 196 5.09 13.53 -7.95
N GLY A 197 4.55 14.60 -7.35
CA GLY A 197 5.26 15.32 -6.27
C GLY A 197 5.44 14.50 -4.99
N ILE A 198 4.46 13.66 -4.68
CA ILE A 198 4.53 12.67 -3.60
C ILE A 198 5.60 11.61 -3.88
N ALA A 199 5.60 11.03 -5.08
CA ALA A 199 6.63 10.10 -5.50
C ALA A 199 8.01 10.76 -5.38
N ALA A 200 8.16 12.00 -5.85
CA ALA A 200 9.40 12.75 -5.75
C ALA A 200 9.84 12.98 -4.28
N ARG A 201 8.91 13.29 -3.36
CA ARG A 201 9.19 13.37 -1.91
C ARG A 201 9.69 12.03 -1.35
N HIS A 202 9.01 10.93 -1.68
CA HIS A 202 9.37 9.60 -1.18
C HIS A 202 10.68 9.11 -1.82
N SER A 203 10.93 9.41 -3.09
CA SER A 203 12.21 9.18 -3.77
C SER A 203 13.35 9.87 -3.05
N GLN A 204 13.22 11.17 -2.72
CA GLN A 204 14.24 11.89 -1.95
C GLN A 204 14.45 11.30 -0.55
N TRP A 205 13.37 10.85 0.12
CA TRP A 205 13.49 10.21 1.44
C TRP A 205 14.19 8.85 1.37
N ILE A 206 13.81 8.00 0.40
CA ILE A 206 14.47 6.72 0.13
C ILE A 206 15.94 6.95 -0.21
N GLN A 207 16.27 7.93 -1.05
CA GLN A 207 17.64 8.31 -1.37
C GLN A 207 18.46 8.67 -0.14
N ASN A 208 17.92 9.55 0.72
CA ASN A 208 18.60 9.96 1.94
C ASN A 208 18.77 8.79 2.92
N LEU A 209 17.78 7.93 3.04
CA LEU A 209 17.82 6.74 3.91
C LEU A 209 18.83 5.70 3.40
N VAL A 210 18.90 5.50 2.08
CA VAL A 210 19.85 4.59 1.42
C VAL A 210 21.28 5.14 1.52
N ASP A 211 21.48 6.45 1.37
CA ASP A 211 22.78 7.09 1.59
C ASP A 211 23.21 7.02 3.08
N GLU A 212 22.29 7.27 4.01
CA GLU A 212 22.54 7.22 5.45
C GLU A 212 22.85 5.78 5.96
N ILE A 213 22.21 4.75 5.40
CA ILE A 213 22.39 3.35 5.82
C ILE A 213 23.51 2.63 5.04
N LEU A 214 23.63 2.87 3.73
CA LEU A 214 24.51 2.12 2.82
C LEU A 214 25.64 2.96 2.21
N GLY A 215 25.63 4.29 2.37
CA GLY A 215 26.64 5.18 1.78
C GLY A 215 26.62 5.22 0.25
N CYS A 216 25.46 4.97 -0.37
CA CYS A 216 25.33 4.93 -1.82
C CYS A 216 24.19 5.82 -2.34
N PHE A 217 24.44 6.48 -3.47
CA PHE A 217 23.47 7.36 -4.11
C PHE A 217 22.61 6.60 -5.12
N LEU A 218 21.28 6.60 -4.93
CA LEU A 218 20.31 5.89 -5.78
C LEU A 218 19.52 6.88 -6.66
N THR A 219 19.86 7.04 -7.93
CA THR A 219 19.00 7.78 -8.87
C THR A 219 17.69 7.01 -9.09
N ILE A 220 16.55 7.66 -8.90
CA ILE A 220 15.21 7.06 -9.08
C ILE A 220 14.57 7.62 -10.36
N ASP A 221 14.09 6.73 -11.22
CA ASP A 221 13.28 7.08 -12.40
C ASP A 221 11.79 7.05 -12.04
N MET A 222 11.14 8.21 -12.09
CA MET A 222 9.70 8.37 -11.89
C MET A 222 8.98 8.21 -13.22
N LYS A 223 7.84 7.51 -13.23
CA LYS A 223 7.06 7.27 -14.45
C LYS A 223 5.71 7.99 -14.41
N CYS A 224 5.28 8.54 -15.54
CA CYS A 224 3.97 9.16 -15.68
C CYS A 224 3.40 8.92 -17.08
N ASP A 225 2.12 8.57 -17.17
CA ASP A 225 1.42 8.36 -18.46
C ASP A 225 0.81 9.65 -19.04
N ASN A 226 0.70 10.69 -18.22
CA ASN A 226 0.05 11.93 -18.57
C ASN A 226 1.04 12.95 -19.16
N ALA A 227 1.06 13.04 -20.49
CA ALA A 227 1.91 13.98 -21.22
C ALA A 227 1.70 15.47 -20.87
N SER A 228 0.55 15.87 -20.32
CA SER A 228 0.33 17.22 -19.80
C SER A 228 1.02 17.42 -18.45
N CYS A 229 0.95 16.43 -17.55
CA CYS A 229 1.64 16.43 -16.27
C CYS A 229 3.18 16.49 -16.47
N MET A 230 3.70 15.67 -17.38
CA MET A 230 5.11 15.68 -17.81
C MET A 230 5.57 17.09 -18.18
N LYS A 231 4.89 17.72 -19.16
CA LYS A 231 5.24 19.06 -19.66
C LYS A 231 5.23 20.11 -18.55
N ILE A 232 4.17 20.15 -17.74
CA ILE A 232 4.05 21.11 -16.64
C ILE A 232 5.23 20.94 -15.66
N THR A 233 5.64 19.70 -15.36
CA THR A 233 6.74 19.44 -14.41
C THR A 233 8.11 19.85 -14.96
N THR A 234 8.32 19.71 -16.27
CA THR A 234 9.58 20.06 -16.95
C THR A 234 9.69 21.53 -17.36
N ASP A 235 8.57 22.24 -17.57
CA ASP A 235 8.58 23.63 -18.01
C ASP A 235 8.81 24.63 -16.85
N CYS A 236 9.98 25.28 -16.85
CA CYS A 236 10.29 26.43 -15.98
C CYS A 236 9.37 27.66 -16.18
N SER A 237 8.46 27.62 -17.16
CA SER A 237 7.72 28.77 -17.68
C SER A 237 6.24 28.83 -17.24
N SER A 238 5.80 27.92 -16.37
CA SER A 238 4.39 27.79 -15.97
C SER A 238 3.89 28.98 -15.13
N ASN A 239 3.09 29.84 -15.76
CA ASN A 239 2.63 31.11 -15.19
C ASN A 239 1.53 30.94 -14.11
N LYS A 240 1.89 31.18 -12.85
CA LYS A 240 1.14 31.95 -11.81
C LYS A 240 -0.33 31.62 -11.48
N ARG A 241 -0.96 30.57 -12.02
CA ARG A 241 -2.43 30.36 -11.87
C ARG A 241 -2.89 29.14 -11.07
N SER A 242 -1.97 28.45 -10.40
CA SER A 242 -2.23 27.15 -9.78
C SER A 242 -1.79 27.04 -8.31
N ARG A 243 -2.21 27.99 -7.45
CA ARG A 243 -1.82 28.07 -6.01
C ARG A 243 -1.99 26.79 -5.16
N HIS A 244 -2.76 25.80 -5.62
CA HIS A 244 -2.93 24.50 -4.95
C HIS A 244 -1.97 23.40 -5.47
N LEU A 245 -1.19 23.67 -6.52
CA LEU A 245 -0.18 22.78 -7.11
C LEU A 245 1.25 23.15 -6.72
N ASP A 246 1.48 24.40 -6.29
CA ASP A 246 2.81 25.01 -6.12
C ASP A 246 3.78 24.13 -5.30
N ARG A 247 3.37 23.54 -4.16
CA ARG A 247 4.29 22.76 -3.30
C ARG A 247 4.81 21.50 -4.00
N GLU A 248 3.91 20.69 -4.54
CA GLU A 248 4.28 19.43 -5.22
C GLU A 248 5.02 19.73 -6.53
N PHE A 249 4.71 20.86 -7.18
CA PHE A 249 5.43 21.36 -8.36
C PHE A 249 6.87 21.70 -8.03
N PHE A 250 7.10 22.52 -7.00
CA PHE A 250 8.45 22.93 -6.65
C PHE A 250 9.30 21.74 -6.21
N ILE A 251 8.73 20.74 -5.53
CA ILE A 251 9.49 19.56 -5.11
C ILE A 251 9.87 18.68 -6.31
N SER A 252 8.93 18.30 -7.17
CA SER A 252 9.23 17.45 -8.33
C SER A 252 10.16 18.18 -9.32
N ASN A 253 9.87 19.43 -9.66
CA ASN A 253 10.71 20.25 -10.54
C ASN A 253 12.13 20.44 -9.96
N GLN A 254 12.27 20.74 -8.66
CA GLN A 254 13.58 20.89 -8.02
C GLN A 254 14.41 19.60 -8.03
N LEU A 255 13.78 18.43 -7.87
CA LEU A 255 14.46 17.13 -7.90
C LEU A 255 15.00 16.80 -9.30
N LEU A 256 14.21 17.10 -10.34
CA LEU A 256 14.64 16.97 -11.74
C LEU A 256 15.78 17.95 -12.07
N HIS A 257 15.67 19.22 -11.66
CA HIS A 257 16.72 20.23 -11.92
C HIS A 257 18.04 19.94 -11.19
N LYS A 258 17.99 19.29 -10.02
CA LYS A 258 19.19 18.84 -9.30
C LYS A 258 19.77 17.53 -9.85
N GLY A 259 19.11 16.88 -10.81
CA GLY A 259 19.51 15.57 -11.35
C GLY A 259 19.36 14.41 -10.35
N LEU A 260 18.58 14.59 -9.28
CA LEU A 260 18.41 13.57 -8.22
C LEU A 260 17.39 12.51 -8.63
N ALA A 261 16.46 12.85 -9.52
CA ALA A 261 15.52 11.92 -10.12
C ALA A 261 15.40 12.18 -11.63
N THR A 262 14.96 11.16 -12.38
CA THR A 262 14.53 11.30 -13.77
C THR A 262 13.01 11.14 -13.88
N LEU A 263 12.43 11.63 -14.98
CA LEU A 263 10.99 11.53 -15.25
C LEU A 263 10.79 11.02 -16.67
N SER A 264 10.26 9.80 -16.79
CA SER A 264 10.04 9.11 -18.07
C SER A 264 8.55 8.88 -18.36
N TRP A 265 8.18 8.88 -19.64
CA TRP A 265 6.80 8.61 -20.04
C TRP A 265 6.56 7.10 -20.15
N VAL A 266 5.40 6.64 -19.70
CA VAL A 266 4.96 5.24 -19.81
C VAL A 266 3.56 5.16 -20.43
N CYS A 267 3.26 4.11 -21.18
CA CYS A 267 1.91 3.88 -21.69
C CYS A 267 0.95 3.57 -20.53
N SER A 268 -0.28 4.09 -20.53
CA SER A 268 -1.28 3.79 -19.49
C SER A 268 -1.56 2.28 -19.31
N ALA A 269 -1.39 1.47 -20.37
CA ALA A 269 -1.50 0.00 -20.31
C ALA A 269 -0.36 -0.69 -19.52
N ASP A 270 0.72 0.04 -19.26
CA ASP A 270 1.91 -0.37 -18.49
C ASP A 270 2.07 0.44 -17.19
N MET A 271 1.16 1.38 -16.91
CA MET A 271 1.16 2.18 -15.69
C MET A 271 0.66 1.33 -14.51
N LEU A 272 1.59 0.72 -13.77
CA LEU A 272 1.24 -0.17 -12.64
C LEU A 272 0.40 0.55 -11.56
N ALA A 273 0.55 1.88 -11.41
CA ALA A 273 -0.24 2.67 -10.48
C ALA A 273 -1.75 2.73 -10.81
N ASP A 274 -2.17 2.37 -12.03
CA ASP A 274 -3.58 2.41 -12.44
C ASP A 274 -4.45 1.46 -11.62
N ILE A 275 -3.93 0.31 -11.18
CA ILE A 275 -4.69 -0.64 -10.33
C ILE A 275 -5.04 -0.06 -8.95
N PHE A 276 -4.24 0.88 -8.45
CA PHE A 276 -4.46 1.53 -7.15
C PHE A 276 -5.28 2.83 -7.25
N THR A 277 -5.40 3.41 -8.45
CA THR A 277 -5.98 4.74 -8.66
C THR A 277 -7.26 4.76 -9.51
N LYS A 278 -7.50 3.72 -10.33
CA LYS A 278 -8.57 3.67 -11.33
C LYS A 278 -9.35 2.34 -11.22
N SER A 279 -10.66 2.38 -11.48
CA SER A 279 -11.49 1.18 -11.54
C SER A 279 -11.26 0.45 -12.87
N LEU A 280 -10.32 -0.50 -12.89
CA LEU A 280 -9.94 -1.24 -14.09
C LEU A 280 -10.96 -2.32 -14.47
N GLY A 281 -11.15 -2.53 -15.77
CA GLY A 281 -11.88 -3.69 -16.29
C GLY A 281 -11.11 -5.00 -16.09
N PRO A 282 -11.76 -6.18 -16.17
CA PRO A 282 -11.15 -7.46 -15.79
C PRO A 282 -9.84 -7.79 -16.54
N ARG A 283 -9.75 -7.48 -17.84
CA ARG A 283 -8.57 -7.77 -18.66
C ARG A 283 -7.38 -6.84 -18.35
N PRO A 284 -7.51 -5.50 -18.31
CA PRO A 284 -6.46 -4.62 -17.78
C PRO A 284 -6.05 -4.96 -16.34
N HIS A 285 -7.02 -5.24 -15.46
CA HIS A 285 -6.75 -5.60 -14.06
C HIS A 285 -5.87 -6.86 -13.99
N ALA A 286 -6.24 -7.95 -14.68
CA ALA A 286 -5.47 -9.19 -14.69
C ALA A 286 -4.04 -9.00 -15.22
N ILE A 287 -3.85 -8.20 -16.28
CA ILE A 287 -2.51 -7.91 -16.85
C ILE A 287 -1.64 -7.13 -15.86
N ILE A 288 -2.20 -6.13 -15.17
CA ILE A 288 -1.44 -5.34 -14.19
C ILE A 288 -1.22 -6.15 -12.90
N THR A 289 -2.18 -6.99 -12.49
CA THR A 289 -2.05 -7.92 -11.35
C THR A 289 -0.90 -8.90 -11.58
N ASP A 290 -0.84 -9.52 -12.77
CA ASP A 290 0.26 -10.41 -13.16
C ASP A 290 1.62 -9.68 -13.12
N LYS A 291 1.70 -8.51 -13.75
CA LYS A 291 2.90 -7.64 -13.73
C LYS A 291 3.29 -7.12 -12.33
N LEU A 292 2.39 -7.14 -11.35
CA LEU A 292 2.61 -6.64 -9.99
C LEU A 292 2.97 -7.77 -9.01
N LEU A 293 2.32 -8.93 -9.12
CA LEU A 293 2.54 -10.07 -8.23
C LEU A 293 3.69 -10.98 -8.68
N ASN A 294 3.90 -11.14 -10.00
CA ASN A 294 4.96 -11.97 -10.58
C ASN A 294 6.24 -11.16 -10.92
N ALA A 295 6.42 -10.02 -10.26
CA ALA A 295 7.41 -8.98 -10.55
C ALA A 295 8.75 -9.12 -9.82
#